data_AF-A0A0F2C1S8-F1
#
_entry.id   AF-A0A0F2C1S8-F1
#
_cell.length_a   1.000
_cell.length_b   1.000
_cell.length_c   1.000
_cell.angle_alpha   90.00
_cell.angle_beta   90.00
_cell.angle_gamma   90.00
#
_symmetry.space_group_name_H-M   'P 1'
#
loop_
_entity.id
_entity.type
_entity.pdbx_description
1 polymer ?
#
loop_
_entity_poly.entity_id
_entity_poly.type
_entity_poly.pdbx_seq_one_letter_code
_entity_poly.pdbx_strand_id
1 'polypeptide(L)'
;MICSGDTFALDPEDDVEHIPADTRTWDQVQADLFADLLLTADPSAAHGDGLDNVQGRVQVTIAASTLAGADDRPAELDGYGPIHPGIARELAGRNTGWSRLFLDPDGMVRETDTYTPTEGMRRFLRARDQHCRFPGCRMPVHRCDVDHTYDHARGGQTRVDNLAHLCRSHHTLKHPDVPDAHRWTARQRPDGTITWRSPLGHTYEDSTPRRVMFV
;
A
#
# COMPACT_ATOMS: atom_id res chain seq x y z
N MET A 1 -0.49 29.85 81.75
CA MET A 1 -1.65 28.95 81.49
C MET A 1 -2.04 29.17 80.04
N ILE A 2 -2.30 28.07 79.32
CA ILE A 2 -2.57 27.96 77.86
C ILE A 2 -1.28 27.99 77.00
N CYS A 3 -0.91 27.05 76.12
CA CYS A 3 -1.25 25.64 75.85
C CYS A 3 -0.05 25.04 75.08
N SER A 4 0.23 23.76 75.28
CA SER A 4 1.21 22.94 74.55
C SER A 4 0.86 22.79 73.06
N GLY A 5 1.88 22.61 72.22
CA GLY A 5 1.70 22.24 70.82
C GLY A 5 3.03 22.13 70.09
N ASP A 6 3.72 21.01 70.26
CA ASP A 6 4.80 20.58 69.37
C ASP A 6 4.29 20.59 67.93
N THR A 7 4.78 21.52 67.11
CA THR A 7 4.64 21.40 65.66
C THR A 7 5.98 20.93 65.13
N PHE A 8 6.15 19.61 65.10
CA PHE A 8 7.10 18.98 64.20
C PHE A 8 6.58 19.25 62.78
N ALA A 9 7.19 20.19 62.06
CA ALA A 9 7.17 20.13 60.61
C ALA A 9 8.12 18.99 60.25
N LEU A 10 7.55 17.82 59.91
CA LEU A 10 8.29 16.82 59.16
C LEU A 10 8.55 17.45 57.79
N ASP A 11 9.81 17.73 57.46
CA ASP A 11 10.19 17.84 56.05
C ASP A 11 9.68 16.56 55.36
N PRO A 12 8.96 16.66 54.24
CA PRO A 12 8.71 15.47 53.45
C PRO A 12 10.08 14.91 53.09
N GLU A 13 10.36 13.67 53.51
CA GLU A 13 11.53 12.95 53.02
C GLU A 13 11.38 12.89 51.49
N ASP A 14 12.08 13.79 50.81
CA ASP A 14 12.27 13.74 49.38
C ASP A 14 13.07 12.48 49.11
N ASP A 15 12.40 11.40 48.74
CA ASP A 15 12.99 10.30 47.97
C ASP A 15 13.43 10.89 46.62
N VAL A 16 14.56 11.61 46.62
CA VAL A 16 15.21 12.07 45.39
C VAL A 16 15.78 10.84 44.71
N GLU A 17 15.10 10.38 43.69
CA GLU A 17 15.62 9.35 42.80
C GLU A 17 16.89 9.87 42.11
N HIS A 18 18.05 9.46 42.61
CA HIS A 18 19.32 9.76 41.98
C HIS A 18 19.49 8.89 40.73
N ILE A 19 19.11 9.43 39.58
CA ILE A 19 19.38 8.82 38.28
C ILE A 19 20.92 8.75 38.11
N PRO A 20 21.49 7.56 37.79
CA PRO A 20 22.91 7.42 37.54
C PRO A 20 23.40 8.40 36.47
N ALA A 21 24.54 9.03 36.71
CA ALA A 21 25.13 9.92 35.73
C ALA A 21 25.46 9.14 34.44
N ASP A 22 25.07 9.70 33.29
CA ASP A 22 25.40 9.12 32.00
C ASP A 22 26.93 9.11 31.82
N THR A 23 27.48 7.93 31.58
CA THR A 23 28.94 7.70 31.45
C THR A 23 29.40 7.76 30.00
N ARG A 24 28.49 7.93 29.04
CA ARG A 24 28.80 8.07 27.62
C ARG A 24 29.53 9.39 27.33
N THR A 25 30.45 9.35 26.38
CA THR A 25 31.11 10.55 25.86
C THR A 25 30.14 11.41 25.05
N TRP A 26 30.46 12.69 24.88
CA TRP A 26 29.65 13.61 24.08
C TRP A 26 29.42 13.12 22.64
N ASP A 27 30.44 12.52 22.01
CA ASP A 27 30.33 11.99 20.65
C ASP A 27 29.36 10.78 20.60
N GLN A 28 29.37 9.93 21.63
CA GLN A 28 28.42 8.81 21.75
C GLN A 28 26.99 9.31 21.96
N VAL A 29 26.79 10.32 22.80
CA VAL A 29 25.48 10.95 23.01
C VAL A 29 24.98 11.62 21.73
N GLN A 30 25.85 12.32 20.99
CA GLN A 30 25.49 12.90 19.69
C GLN A 30 25.15 11.85 18.64
N ALA A 31 25.89 10.74 18.58
CA ALA A 31 25.62 9.65 17.64
C ALA A 31 24.26 8.99 17.94
N ASP A 32 23.95 8.74 19.22
CA ASP A 32 22.68 8.17 19.65
C ASP A 32 21.52 9.12 19.32
N LEU A 33 21.63 10.42 19.67
CA LEU A 33 20.61 11.42 19.33
C LEU A 33 20.42 11.60 17.83
N PHE A 34 21.50 11.52 17.04
CA PHE A 34 21.41 11.59 15.59
C PHE A 34 20.71 10.36 15.00
N ALA A 35 21.03 9.16 15.48
CA ALA A 35 20.37 7.93 15.07
C ALA A 35 18.88 7.94 15.45
N ASP A 36 18.56 8.39 16.67
CA ASP A 36 17.18 8.55 17.12
C ASP A 36 16.44 9.55 16.22
N LEU A 37 16.97 10.75 16.01
CA LEU A 37 16.35 11.74 15.11
C LEU A 37 16.15 11.21 13.68
N LEU A 38 17.10 10.42 13.15
CA LEU A 38 17.01 9.83 11.82
C LEU A 38 15.91 8.76 11.73
N LEU A 39 15.71 8.00 12.80
CA LEU A 39 14.78 6.86 12.86
C LEU A 39 13.37 7.27 13.34
N THR A 40 13.26 8.30 14.17
CA THR A 40 12.03 8.63 14.92
C THR A 40 11.47 10.02 14.59
N ALA A 41 12.24 10.88 13.92
CA ALA A 41 11.88 12.24 13.50
C ALA A 41 11.46 13.24 14.62
N ASP A 42 11.35 12.81 15.89
CA ASP A 42 10.99 13.68 17.03
C ASP A 42 11.86 13.35 18.27
N PRO A 43 12.67 14.30 18.79
CA PRO A 43 13.49 14.09 19.97
C PRO A 43 12.69 14.40 21.24
N SER A 44 11.69 13.59 21.57
CA SER A 44 11.01 13.70 22.85
C SER A 44 11.16 12.43 23.68
N ALA A 45 11.93 12.57 24.77
CA ALA A 45 12.29 11.59 25.80
C ALA A 45 13.38 10.57 25.41
N ALA A 46 14.55 10.69 26.05
CA ALA A 46 15.69 9.78 25.98
C ALA A 46 15.43 8.35 26.51
N HIS A 47 14.16 7.96 26.67
CA HIS A 47 13.70 6.64 27.11
C HIS A 47 12.57 6.08 26.21
N GLY A 48 12.40 6.62 25.00
CA GLY A 48 11.31 6.26 24.09
C GLY A 48 11.59 5.03 23.22
N ASP A 49 10.61 4.16 23.20
CA ASP A 49 10.11 3.22 22.18
C ASP A 49 10.11 3.73 20.71
N GLY A 50 11.05 4.58 20.31
CA GLY A 50 11.11 5.17 18.96
C GLY A 50 11.23 4.13 17.83
N LEU A 51 11.86 2.99 18.10
CA LEU A 51 11.89 1.85 17.20
C LEU A 51 10.51 1.19 17.01
N ASP A 52 9.61 1.30 17.99
CA ASP A 52 8.24 0.76 17.91
C ASP A 52 7.39 1.54 16.90
N ASN A 53 7.79 2.76 16.55
CA ASN A 53 7.18 3.55 15.47
C ASN A 53 7.70 3.18 14.07
N VAL A 54 8.78 2.39 13.96
CA VAL A 54 9.31 1.92 12.68
C VAL A 54 8.43 0.78 12.16
N GLN A 55 7.46 1.12 11.32
CA GLN A 55 6.58 0.14 10.68
C GLN A 55 7.24 -0.46 9.44
N GLY A 56 7.91 -1.61 9.62
CA GLY A 56 8.37 -2.43 8.51
C GLY A 56 7.20 -3.11 7.79
N ARG A 57 7.01 -2.83 6.50
CA ARG A 57 6.04 -3.56 5.65
C ARG A 57 6.77 -4.63 4.85
N VAL A 58 6.45 -5.89 5.11
CA VAL A 58 6.90 -7.03 4.30
C VAL A 58 5.75 -7.58 3.48
N GLN A 59 6.04 -8.03 2.26
CA GLN A 59 5.09 -8.76 1.44
C GLN A 59 5.49 -10.24 1.44
N VAL A 60 4.59 -11.08 1.96
CA VAL A 60 4.75 -12.54 1.97
C VAL A 60 3.67 -13.15 1.10
N THR A 61 4.06 -13.86 0.05
CA THR A 61 3.14 -14.57 -0.83
C THR A 61 3.08 -16.03 -0.39
N ILE A 62 1.93 -16.43 0.14
CA ILE A 62 1.67 -17.81 0.58
C ILE A 62 0.51 -18.40 -0.22
N ALA A 63 0.67 -19.63 -0.71
CA ALA A 63 -0.45 -20.33 -1.34
C ALA A 63 -1.55 -20.59 -0.30
N ALA A 64 -2.81 -20.38 -0.68
CA ALA A 64 -3.93 -20.53 0.25
C ALA A 64 -4.01 -21.93 0.89
N SER A 65 -3.65 -22.98 0.15
CA SER A 65 -3.60 -24.35 0.69
C SER A 65 -2.48 -24.52 1.72
N THR A 66 -1.32 -23.92 1.49
CA THR A 66 -0.21 -23.89 2.45
C THR A 66 -0.61 -23.13 3.71
N LEU A 67 -1.24 -21.97 3.56
CA LEU A 67 -1.74 -21.18 4.68
C LEU A 67 -2.79 -21.95 5.49
N ALA A 68 -3.67 -22.70 4.82
CA ALA A 68 -4.68 -23.55 5.43
C ALA A 68 -4.14 -24.87 6.03
N GLY A 69 -2.83 -25.15 5.90
CA GLY A 69 -2.21 -26.37 6.42
C GLY A 69 -2.50 -27.63 5.58
N ALA A 70 -2.99 -27.47 4.34
CA ALA A 70 -3.26 -28.59 3.43
C ALA A 70 -1.98 -29.10 2.72
N ASP A 71 -0.94 -28.28 2.64
CA ASP A 71 0.40 -28.66 2.16
C ASP A 71 1.49 -27.81 2.85
N ASP A 72 2.77 -28.18 2.64
CA ASP A 72 3.94 -27.46 3.18
C ASP A 72 4.83 -26.91 2.05
N ARG A 73 4.22 -26.41 0.98
CA ARG A 73 4.98 -25.67 -0.05
C ARG A 73 5.62 -24.41 0.57
N PRO A 74 6.82 -24.00 0.14
CA PRO A 74 7.43 -22.77 0.65
C PRO A 74 6.57 -21.55 0.29
N ALA A 75 6.54 -20.56 1.18
CA ALA A 75 6.02 -19.22 0.87
C ALA A 75 7.17 -18.36 0.35
N GLU A 76 6.88 -17.27 -0.36
CA GLU A 76 7.89 -16.35 -0.88
C GLU A 76 7.88 -15.05 -0.05
N LEU A 77 9.05 -14.61 0.42
CA LEU A 77 9.25 -13.27 0.96
C LEU A 77 9.84 -12.38 -0.14
N ASP A 78 9.07 -11.37 -0.55
CA ASP A 78 9.44 -10.48 -1.66
C ASP A 78 10.83 -9.87 -1.44
N GLY A 79 11.72 -10.06 -2.41
CA GLY A 79 13.09 -9.54 -2.40
C GLY A 79 14.12 -10.39 -1.65
N TYR A 80 13.69 -11.44 -0.94
CA TYR A 80 14.59 -12.32 -0.17
C TYR A 80 14.50 -13.79 -0.62
N GLY A 81 13.35 -14.23 -1.12
CA GLY A 81 13.15 -15.59 -1.63
C GLY A 81 12.28 -16.47 -0.73
N PRO A 82 12.38 -17.80 -0.87
CA PRO A 82 11.47 -18.71 -0.19
C PRO A 82 11.71 -18.77 1.33
N ILE A 83 10.62 -18.77 2.09
CA ILE A 83 10.58 -18.92 3.55
C ILE A 83 9.77 -20.16 3.95
N HIS A 84 10.08 -20.71 5.13
CA HIS A 84 9.40 -21.90 5.65
C HIS A 84 7.90 -21.64 5.89
N PRO A 85 7.00 -22.56 5.53
CA PRO A 85 5.55 -22.37 5.68
C PRO A 85 5.12 -22.12 7.12
N GLY A 86 5.82 -22.69 8.11
CA GLY A 86 5.58 -22.41 9.53
C GLY A 86 5.82 -20.94 9.90
N ILE A 87 6.93 -20.34 9.45
CA ILE A 87 7.25 -18.92 9.67
C ILE A 87 6.22 -18.05 8.95
N ALA A 88 5.87 -18.41 7.72
CA ALA A 88 4.86 -17.70 6.96
C ALA A 88 3.50 -17.71 7.67
N ARG A 89 3.02 -18.86 8.18
CA ARG A 89 1.78 -18.96 8.97
C ARG A 89 1.83 -18.15 10.25
N GLU A 90 2.98 -18.10 10.93
CA GLU A 90 3.18 -17.29 12.13
C GLU A 90 3.09 -15.79 11.83
N LEU A 91 3.82 -15.32 10.81
CA LEU A 91 3.75 -13.93 10.35
C LEU A 91 2.33 -13.54 9.97
N ALA A 92 1.66 -14.45 9.28
CA ALA A 92 0.29 -14.32 8.85
C ALA A 92 -0.66 -14.20 10.07
N GLY A 93 -0.55 -15.09 11.07
CA GLY A 93 -1.38 -15.08 12.28
C GLY A 93 -1.18 -13.87 13.21
N ARG A 94 -0.03 -13.20 13.16
CA ARG A 94 0.27 -12.00 13.98
C ARG A 94 -0.31 -10.70 13.40
N ASN A 95 -0.76 -10.70 12.14
CA ASN A 95 -1.19 -9.50 11.44
C ASN A 95 -2.69 -9.55 11.08
N THR A 96 -3.36 -8.41 11.20
CA THR A 96 -4.79 -8.27 10.84
C THR A 96 -5.00 -7.78 9.41
N GLY A 97 -3.95 -7.22 8.77
CA GLY A 97 -3.99 -6.71 7.40
C GLY A 97 -3.61 -7.78 6.39
N TRP A 98 -4.61 -8.36 5.72
CA TRP A 98 -4.41 -9.34 4.66
C TRP A 98 -4.76 -8.76 3.30
N SER A 99 -4.02 -9.16 2.28
CA SER A 99 -4.35 -8.84 0.89
C SER A 99 -4.26 -10.12 0.09
N ARG A 100 -5.38 -10.59 -0.47
CA ARG A 100 -5.35 -11.75 -1.36
C ARG A 100 -4.84 -11.32 -2.72
N LEU A 101 -4.02 -12.19 -3.31
CA LEU A 101 -3.53 -12.07 -4.67
C LEU A 101 -4.10 -13.23 -5.46
N PHE A 102 -4.68 -12.94 -6.62
CA PHE A 102 -5.17 -13.96 -7.54
C PHE A 102 -4.25 -14.00 -8.74
N LEU A 103 -3.67 -15.17 -8.98
CA LEU A 103 -2.66 -15.39 -10.01
C LEU A 103 -3.30 -16.08 -11.22
N ASP A 104 -2.80 -15.78 -12.42
CA ASP A 104 -3.07 -16.62 -13.59
C ASP A 104 -2.20 -17.90 -13.57
N PRO A 105 -2.42 -18.86 -14.50
CA PRO A 105 -1.65 -20.10 -14.54
C PRO A 105 -0.14 -19.91 -14.72
N ASP A 106 0.30 -18.77 -15.26
CA ASP A 106 1.71 -18.43 -15.47
C ASP A 106 2.33 -17.75 -14.23
N GLY A 107 1.55 -17.56 -13.16
CA GLY A 107 2.00 -16.97 -11.89
C GLY A 107 1.92 -15.44 -11.84
N MET A 108 1.25 -14.78 -12.78
CA MET A 108 1.11 -13.33 -12.79
C MET A 108 -0.11 -12.89 -11.98
N VAL A 109 0.06 -11.94 -11.05
CA VAL A 109 -1.04 -11.38 -10.25
C VAL A 109 -2.00 -10.60 -11.16
N ARG A 110 -3.21 -11.14 -11.35
CA ARG A 110 -4.28 -10.53 -12.16
C ARG A 110 -5.23 -9.68 -11.35
N GLU A 111 -5.37 -9.95 -10.06
CA GLU A 111 -6.32 -9.29 -9.16
C GLU A 111 -5.78 -9.22 -7.73
N THR A 112 -6.16 -8.17 -7.01
CA THR A 112 -5.93 -8.02 -5.58
C THR A 112 -7.14 -7.38 -4.88
N ASP A 113 -7.32 -7.67 -3.59
CA ASP A 113 -8.32 -6.99 -2.75
C ASP A 113 -7.99 -5.53 -2.46
N THR A 114 -6.72 -5.13 -2.66
CA THR A 114 -6.30 -3.77 -2.37
C THR A 114 -6.75 -2.81 -3.46
N TYR A 115 -7.05 -1.56 -3.08
CA TYR A 115 -7.35 -0.51 -4.05
C TYR A 115 -6.18 -0.24 -5.01
N THR A 116 -4.96 -0.34 -4.48
CA THR A 116 -3.74 0.00 -5.21
C THR A 116 -3.21 -1.22 -5.97
N PRO A 117 -3.08 -1.18 -7.30
CA PRO A 117 -2.53 -2.31 -8.06
C PRO A 117 -1.07 -2.59 -7.69
N THR A 118 -0.67 -3.86 -7.77
CA THR A 118 0.72 -4.28 -7.54
C THR A 118 1.64 -3.78 -8.65
N GLU A 119 2.95 -3.76 -8.41
CA GLU A 119 3.89 -3.30 -9.44
C GLU A 119 3.91 -4.21 -10.68
N GLY A 120 3.72 -5.52 -10.50
CA GLY A 120 3.56 -6.47 -11.61
C GLY A 120 2.36 -6.12 -12.49
N MET A 121 1.21 -5.82 -11.88
CA MET A 121 0.03 -5.34 -12.60
C MET A 121 0.31 -4.04 -13.34
N ARG A 122 0.95 -3.05 -12.69
CA ARG A 122 1.31 -1.78 -13.35
C ARG A 122 2.24 -1.99 -14.54
N ARG A 123 3.27 -2.84 -14.41
CA ARG A 123 4.18 -3.17 -15.50
C ARG A 123 3.44 -3.79 -16.68
N PHE A 124 2.55 -4.76 -16.42
CA PHE A 124 1.69 -5.36 -17.43
C PHE A 124 0.80 -4.31 -18.12
N LEU A 125 0.12 -3.47 -17.34
CA LEU A 125 -0.79 -2.43 -17.86
C LEU A 125 -0.05 -1.40 -18.71
N ARG A 126 1.14 -0.95 -18.29
CA ARG A 126 1.98 -0.05 -19.10
C ARG A 126 2.30 -0.70 -20.44
N ALA A 127 2.64 -1.98 -20.42
CA ALA A 127 3.00 -2.73 -21.62
C ALA A 127 1.80 -2.92 -22.57
N ARG A 128 0.62 -3.18 -22.02
CA ARG A 128 -0.63 -3.36 -22.76
C ARG A 128 -1.17 -2.06 -23.34
N ASP A 129 -1.17 -0.98 -22.55
CA ASP A 129 -1.96 0.21 -22.87
C ASP A 129 -1.24 1.20 -23.79
N GLN A 130 0.08 1.38 -23.63
CA GLN A 130 0.96 2.26 -24.43
C GLN A 130 0.64 3.77 -24.43
N HIS A 131 -0.64 4.14 -24.46
CA HIS A 131 -1.17 5.48 -24.26
C HIS A 131 -2.49 5.43 -23.46
N CYS A 132 -3.07 6.60 -23.19
CA CYS A 132 -4.42 6.73 -22.64
C CYS A 132 -5.43 5.95 -23.49
N ARG A 133 -6.25 5.13 -22.83
CA ARG A 133 -7.22 4.22 -23.48
C ARG A 133 -8.59 4.86 -23.78
N PHE A 134 -8.72 6.17 -23.59
CA PHE A 134 -9.90 6.92 -24.03
C PHE A 134 -9.91 7.04 -25.57
N PRO A 135 -11.09 6.96 -26.24
CA PRO A 135 -11.17 6.96 -27.70
C PRO A 135 -10.39 8.10 -28.36
N GLY A 136 -9.43 7.74 -29.21
CA GLY A 136 -8.61 8.69 -29.98
C GLY A 136 -7.51 9.42 -29.20
N CYS A 137 -7.38 9.22 -27.89
CA CYS A 137 -6.33 9.85 -27.10
C CYS A 137 -4.97 9.18 -27.33
N ARG A 138 -3.92 9.98 -27.51
CA ARG A 138 -2.53 9.51 -27.68
C ARG A 138 -1.59 9.94 -26.56
N MET A 139 -2.13 10.37 -25.41
CA MET A 139 -1.31 10.75 -24.26
C MET A 139 -0.46 9.54 -23.82
N PRO A 140 0.87 9.64 -23.76
CA PRO A 140 1.73 8.50 -23.45
C PRO A 140 1.52 8.02 -22.01
N VAL A 141 1.64 6.70 -21.78
CA VAL A 141 1.34 6.06 -20.47
C VAL A 141 2.09 6.65 -19.28
N HIS A 142 3.30 7.19 -19.46
CA HIS A 142 4.07 7.79 -18.36
C HIS A 142 3.45 9.10 -17.84
N ARG A 143 2.46 9.66 -18.54
CA ARG A 143 1.66 10.83 -18.14
C ARG A 143 0.21 10.45 -17.79
N CYS A 144 -0.07 9.16 -17.66
CA CYS A 144 -1.38 8.62 -17.33
C CYS A 144 -1.35 7.96 -15.96
N ASP A 145 -2.50 7.96 -15.30
CA ASP A 145 -2.73 7.21 -14.08
C ASP A 145 -3.38 5.87 -14.42
N VAL A 146 -3.17 4.86 -13.57
CA VAL A 146 -3.91 3.59 -13.65
C VAL A 146 -5.24 3.78 -12.95
N ASP A 147 -6.32 3.51 -13.67
CA ASP A 147 -7.67 3.80 -13.22
C ASP A 147 -8.62 2.61 -13.46
N HIS A 148 -9.60 2.45 -12.56
CA HIS A 148 -10.64 1.43 -12.67
C HIS A 148 -11.72 1.83 -13.69
N THR A 149 -11.89 1.07 -14.77
CA THR A 149 -12.91 1.33 -15.80
C THR A 149 -14.34 1.19 -15.25
N TYR A 150 -14.58 0.20 -14.37
CA TYR A 150 -15.72 0.16 -13.47
C TYR A 150 -15.26 0.61 -12.08
N ASP A 151 -15.83 1.73 -11.60
CA ASP A 151 -15.35 2.43 -10.41
C ASP A 151 -15.26 1.53 -9.17
N HIS A 152 -14.12 1.62 -8.47
CA HIS A 152 -13.89 0.84 -7.25
C HIS A 152 -14.92 1.14 -6.16
N ALA A 153 -15.35 2.40 -6.01
CA ALA A 153 -16.39 2.81 -5.06
C ALA A 153 -17.76 2.16 -5.34
N ARG A 154 -17.99 1.65 -6.55
CA ARG A 154 -19.20 0.91 -6.95
C ARG A 154 -19.00 -0.61 -6.93
N GLY A 155 -17.92 -1.08 -6.31
CA GLY A 155 -17.57 -2.50 -6.21
C GLY A 155 -16.66 -3.00 -7.35
N GLY A 156 -16.03 -2.10 -8.12
CA GLY A 156 -15.04 -2.49 -9.11
C GLY A 156 -13.78 -3.05 -8.48
N GLN A 157 -13.51 -4.31 -8.73
CA GLN A 157 -12.31 -4.99 -8.23
C GLN A 157 -11.04 -4.45 -8.90
N THR A 158 -9.93 -4.46 -8.17
CA THR A 158 -8.61 -4.13 -8.69
C THR A 158 -8.08 -5.33 -9.49
N ARG A 159 -8.53 -5.45 -10.75
CA ARG A 159 -8.16 -6.50 -11.69
C ARG A 159 -7.55 -5.90 -12.94
N VAL A 160 -6.64 -6.61 -13.60
CA VAL A 160 -6.03 -6.11 -14.86
C VAL A 160 -7.07 -5.89 -15.98
N ASP A 161 -8.19 -6.62 -15.97
CA ASP A 161 -9.31 -6.45 -16.91
C ASP A 161 -10.33 -5.40 -16.46
N ASN A 162 -10.13 -4.77 -15.31
CA ASN A 162 -10.88 -3.59 -14.85
C ASN A 162 -10.00 -2.34 -14.77
N LEU A 163 -8.69 -2.44 -14.98
CA LEU A 163 -7.75 -1.32 -14.89
C LEU A 163 -7.30 -0.89 -16.29
N ALA A 164 -7.12 0.41 -16.50
CA ALA A 164 -6.56 0.99 -17.73
C ALA A 164 -5.80 2.28 -17.45
N HIS A 165 -4.81 2.60 -18.28
CA HIS A 165 -4.17 3.92 -18.24
C HIS A 165 -5.08 4.99 -18.83
N LEU A 166 -5.38 6.03 -18.05
CA LEU A 166 -6.11 7.22 -18.48
C LEU A 166 -5.34 8.48 -18.11
N CYS A 167 -5.35 9.48 -19.00
CA CYS A 167 -4.85 10.81 -18.64
C CYS A 167 -5.83 11.50 -17.69
N ARG A 168 -5.32 12.44 -16.88
CA ARG A 168 -6.14 13.19 -15.91
C ARG A 168 -7.44 13.74 -16.50
N SER A 169 -7.37 14.36 -17.68
CA SER A 169 -8.54 14.93 -18.36
C SER A 169 -9.64 13.88 -18.62
N HIS A 170 -9.28 12.70 -19.14
CA HIS A 170 -10.28 11.67 -19.46
C HIS A 170 -10.68 10.83 -18.24
N HIS A 171 -9.79 10.67 -17.25
CA HIS A 171 -10.14 10.10 -15.96
C HIS A 171 -11.29 10.89 -15.31
N THR A 172 -11.22 12.23 -15.32
CA THR A 172 -12.26 13.08 -14.72
C THR A 172 -13.62 12.91 -15.41
N LEU A 173 -13.69 12.65 -16.73
CA LEU A 173 -14.96 12.55 -17.46
C LEU A 173 -15.85 11.37 -17.04
N LYS A 174 -15.26 10.35 -16.41
CA LYS A 174 -16.01 9.21 -15.86
C LYS A 174 -16.23 9.31 -14.33
N HIS A 175 -15.50 10.20 -13.65
CA HIS A 175 -15.44 10.26 -12.19
C HIS A 175 -16.81 10.46 -11.54
N PRO A 176 -17.19 9.70 -10.49
CA PRO A 176 -18.50 9.73 -9.81
C PRO A 176 -19.13 11.10 -9.55
N ASP A 177 -18.33 12.15 -9.40
CA ASP A 177 -18.81 13.53 -9.18
C ASP A 177 -19.43 14.21 -10.42
N VAL A 178 -19.15 13.72 -11.62
CA VAL A 178 -19.77 14.23 -12.86
C VAL A 178 -21.24 13.76 -12.92
N PRO A 179 -22.25 14.63 -13.10
CA PRO A 179 -23.64 14.19 -13.20
C PRO A 179 -23.84 13.12 -14.28
N ASP A 180 -24.70 12.13 -14.03
CA ASP A 180 -24.84 10.96 -14.91
C ASP A 180 -25.21 11.33 -16.36
N ALA A 181 -25.98 12.41 -16.56
CA ALA A 181 -26.33 12.94 -17.88
C ALA A 181 -25.13 13.50 -18.69
N HIS A 182 -23.97 13.69 -18.05
CA HIS A 182 -22.73 14.21 -18.64
C HIS A 182 -21.55 13.26 -18.49
N ARG A 183 -21.77 12.11 -17.84
CA ARG A 183 -20.73 11.15 -17.49
C ARG A 183 -20.43 10.21 -18.67
N TRP A 184 -19.13 9.98 -18.92
CA TRP A 184 -18.68 8.89 -19.77
C TRP A 184 -18.63 7.58 -18.99
N THR A 185 -19.05 6.48 -19.60
CA THR A 185 -18.97 5.15 -18.98
C THR A 185 -18.07 4.23 -19.79
N ALA A 186 -17.36 3.34 -19.11
CA ALA A 186 -16.49 2.36 -19.70
C ALA A 186 -16.91 0.96 -19.25
N ARG A 187 -16.83 0.00 -20.18
CA ARG A 187 -16.92 -1.42 -19.89
C ARG A 187 -15.73 -2.12 -20.53
N GLN A 188 -14.83 -2.62 -19.71
CA GLN A 188 -13.68 -3.39 -20.16
C GLN A 188 -14.02 -4.89 -20.22
N ARG A 189 -13.50 -5.56 -21.25
CA ARG A 189 -13.65 -6.99 -21.47
C ARG A 189 -12.37 -7.73 -21.04
N PRO A 190 -12.42 -9.06 -20.80
CA PRO A 190 -11.24 -9.84 -20.39
C PRO A 190 -10.05 -9.78 -21.36
N ASP A 191 -10.30 -9.53 -22.65
CA ASP A 191 -9.28 -9.35 -23.69
C ASP A 191 -8.58 -7.97 -23.63
N GLY A 192 -9.02 -7.09 -22.73
CA GLY A 192 -8.52 -5.73 -22.56
C GLY A 192 -9.14 -4.70 -23.50
N THR A 193 -10.14 -5.08 -24.30
CA THR A 193 -10.93 -4.14 -25.12
C THR A 193 -11.87 -3.33 -24.23
N ILE A 194 -11.94 -2.02 -24.44
CA ILE A 194 -12.82 -1.13 -23.68
C ILE A 194 -13.94 -0.60 -24.60
N THR A 195 -15.18 -0.83 -24.20
CA THR A 195 -16.35 -0.18 -24.79
C THR A 195 -16.65 1.10 -24.00
N TRP A 196 -16.49 2.24 -24.64
CA TRP A 196 -16.84 3.55 -24.10
C TRP A 196 -18.22 3.98 -24.57
N ARG A 197 -19.05 4.51 -23.66
CA ARG A 197 -20.32 5.14 -23.99
C ARG A 197 -20.28 6.61 -23.56
N SER A 198 -20.53 7.48 -24.54
CA SER A 198 -20.64 8.93 -24.33
C SER A 198 -21.98 9.31 -23.69
N PRO A 199 -22.08 10.51 -23.11
CA PRO A 199 -23.34 11.02 -22.53
C PRO A 199 -24.46 11.15 -23.57
N LEU A 200 -24.11 11.38 -24.84
CA LEU A 200 -25.06 11.45 -25.96
C LEU A 200 -25.50 10.06 -26.48
N GLY A 201 -25.00 8.98 -25.87
CA GLY A 201 -25.38 7.61 -26.20
C GLY A 201 -24.57 6.96 -27.31
N HIS A 202 -23.59 7.64 -27.90
CA HIS A 202 -22.65 7.03 -28.86
C HIS A 202 -21.70 6.06 -28.17
N THR A 203 -21.37 4.98 -28.88
CA THR A 203 -20.47 3.92 -28.42
C THR A 203 -19.19 3.94 -29.23
N TYR A 204 -18.06 3.77 -28.56
CA TYR A 204 -16.73 3.68 -29.13
C TYR A 204 -16.03 2.43 -28.62
N GLU A 205 -15.22 1.81 -29.46
CA GLU A 205 -14.39 0.67 -29.04
C GLU A 205 -12.91 1.04 -29.11
N ASP A 206 -12.21 0.71 -28.04
CA ASP A 206 -10.76 0.84 -27.94
C ASP A 206 -10.17 -0.56 -27.70
N SER A 207 -9.51 -1.09 -28.72
CA SER A 207 -8.82 -2.38 -28.65
C SER A 207 -7.40 -2.20 -28.13
N THR A 208 -6.85 -3.24 -27.49
CA THR A 208 -5.47 -3.18 -26.99
C THR A 208 -4.50 -2.88 -28.15
N PRO A 209 -3.65 -1.85 -28.03
CA PRO A 209 -2.71 -1.54 -29.09
C PRO A 209 -1.79 -2.73 -29.36
N ARG A 210 -1.71 -3.13 -30.62
CA ARG A 210 -0.79 -4.19 -31.04
C ARG A 210 0.63 -3.64 -30.94
N ARG A 211 1.48 -4.29 -30.15
CA ARG A 211 2.92 -4.03 -30.20
C ARG A 211 3.46 -4.54 -31.53
N VAL A 212 3.95 -3.62 -32.35
CA VAL A 212 4.75 -3.98 -33.52
C VAL A 212 6.09 -4.46 -32.97
N MET A 213 6.34 -5.76 -33.08
CA MET A 213 7.64 -6.35 -32.80
C MET A 213 8.42 -6.35 -34.11
N PHE A 214 9.54 -5.65 -34.15
CA PHE A 214 10.52 -5.84 -35.23
C PHE A 214 11.31 -7.09 -34.86
N VAL A 215 10.91 -8.23 -35.43
CA VAL A 215 11.62 -9.52 -35.38
C VAL A 215 12.50 -9.67 -36.60
#